data_AF-A0A2V9K901-F1
#
_entry.id   AF-A0A2V9K901-F1
#
_cell.length_a   1.000
_cell.length_b   1.000
_cell.length_c   1.000
_cell.angle_alpha   90.00
_cell.angle_beta   90.00
_cell.angle_gamma   90.00
#
_symmetry.space_group_name_H-M   'P 1'
#
loop_
_entity.id
_entity.type
_entity.pdbx_description
1 polymer ?
#
loop_
_entity_poly.entity_id
_entity_poly.type
_entity_poly.pdbx_seq_one_letter_code
_entity_poly.pdbx_strand_id
1 'polypeptide(L)'
;MGTFDASNFNEVKAQGTAQTAIDVVANGTLGFNVPSLISVFAGAPYLHDGSAPTLEDVLENVTHRSAGTGGVDTLSHRDRRKEIVEFLKSIDIQTPPFP
;
A
#
# COMPACT_ATOMS: atom_id res chain seq x y z
N MET A 1 -16.04 -9.43 16.67
CA MET A 1 -16.06 -8.14 17.40
C MET A 1 -14.63 -7.63 17.40
N GLY A 2 -14.38 -6.47 16.77
CA GLY A 2 -13.07 -6.07 16.26
C GLY A 2 -12.00 -5.74 17.30
N THR A 3 -10.75 -5.99 16.94
CA THR A 3 -9.51 -5.89 17.73
C THR A 3 -8.83 -4.51 17.60
N PHE A 4 -9.58 -3.47 17.22
CA PHE A 4 -8.99 -2.17 16.94
C PHE A 4 -8.54 -1.46 18.24
N ASP A 5 -7.26 -1.09 18.30
CA ASP A 5 -6.66 -0.31 19.38
C ASP A 5 -6.18 1.06 18.87
N ALA A 6 -6.89 2.12 19.29
CA ALA A 6 -6.60 3.49 18.90
C ALA A 6 -5.24 4.02 19.39
N SER A 7 -4.60 3.33 20.33
CA SER A 7 -3.30 3.72 20.87
C SER A 7 -2.13 3.16 20.06
N ASN A 8 -2.40 2.21 19.15
CA ASN A 8 -1.38 1.58 18.34
C ASN A 8 -1.05 2.47 17.12
N PHE A 9 0.19 2.95 17.02
CA PHE A 9 0.62 3.90 15.97
C PHE A 9 0.30 3.41 14.54
N ASN A 10 0.29 2.09 14.35
CA ASN A 10 0.05 1.45 13.06
C ASN A 10 -1.44 1.17 12.77
N GLU A 11 -2.35 1.46 13.70
CA GLU A 11 -3.79 1.26 13.53
C GLU A 11 -4.50 2.59 13.28
N VAL A 12 -4.41 3.06 12.03
CA VAL A 12 -5.06 4.30 11.62
C VAL A 12 -6.47 3.99 11.12
N LYS A 13 -7.51 4.47 11.81
CA LYS A 13 -8.86 4.50 11.23
C LYS A 13 -8.89 5.59 10.17
N ALA A 14 -9.36 5.27 8.98
CA ALA A 14 -9.88 6.32 8.12
C ALA A 14 -11.13 6.91 8.82
N GLN A 15 -11.02 8.16 9.26
CA GLN A 15 -12.03 8.82 10.08
C GLN A 15 -13.29 9.14 9.26
N GLY A 16 -14.29 8.25 9.29
CA GLY A 16 -15.65 8.54 8.85
C GLY A 16 -16.57 8.63 10.07
N THR A 17 -16.87 9.82 10.57
CA THR A 17 -17.89 10.02 11.61
C THR A 17 -19.25 10.28 10.96
N ALA A 18 -20.22 9.40 11.30
CA ALA A 18 -21.66 9.44 11.01
C ALA A 18 -22.13 8.81 9.69
N GLN A 19 -22.95 7.75 9.81
CA GLN A 19 -24.09 7.23 9.01
C GLN A 19 -24.15 7.34 7.46
N THR A 20 -23.23 8.01 6.76
CA THR A 20 -23.04 7.97 5.29
C THR A 20 -22.12 6.83 4.87
N ALA A 21 -22.03 5.76 5.67
CA ALA A 21 -21.11 4.65 5.50
C ALA A 21 -21.47 3.66 4.36
N ILE A 22 -22.51 3.94 3.56
CA ILE A 22 -22.77 3.25 2.28
C ILE A 22 -22.04 3.97 1.13
N ASP A 23 -21.70 5.25 1.29
CA ASP A 23 -20.92 6.08 0.36
C ASP A 23 -19.48 6.29 0.86
N VAL A 24 -18.85 5.25 1.42
CA VAL A 24 -17.39 5.30 1.64
C VAL A 24 -16.71 5.16 0.28
N VAL A 25 -16.73 6.25 -0.49
CA VAL A 25 -15.83 6.47 -1.62
C VAL A 25 -14.43 6.19 -1.05
N ALA A 26 -13.76 5.18 -1.58
CA ALA A 26 -12.54 4.72 -0.95
C ALA A 26 -11.52 5.87 -0.82
N ASN A 27 -10.83 5.93 0.31
CA ASN A 27 -10.23 7.15 0.86
C ASN A 27 -8.87 7.51 0.24
N GLY A 28 -8.74 7.39 -1.08
CA GLY A 28 -7.63 7.91 -1.89
C GLY A 28 -8.16 8.88 -2.95
N THR A 29 -7.27 9.67 -3.56
CA THR A 29 -7.65 10.75 -4.52
C THR A 29 -8.58 10.28 -5.65
N LEU A 30 -8.56 8.98 -5.98
CA LEU A 30 -9.38 8.37 -7.04
C LEU A 30 -10.36 7.30 -6.54
N GLY A 31 -10.67 7.24 -5.24
CA GLY A 31 -11.59 6.23 -4.74
C GLY A 31 -10.94 4.88 -4.44
N PHE A 32 -9.64 4.83 -4.10
CA PHE A 32 -8.92 3.60 -3.74
C PHE A 32 -8.30 3.71 -2.34
N ASN A 33 -8.50 2.68 -1.51
CA ASN A 33 -7.82 2.60 -0.21
C ASN A 33 -6.37 2.16 -0.41
N VAL A 34 -5.44 2.82 0.27
CA VAL A 34 -4.03 2.38 0.31
C VAL A 34 -3.97 1.09 1.14
N PRO A 35 -3.49 -0.04 0.57
CA PRO A 35 -3.36 -1.28 1.33
C PRO A 35 -2.20 -1.19 2.33
N SER A 36 -2.28 -1.96 3.42
CA SER A 36 -1.10 -2.19 4.27
C SER A 36 0.00 -2.88 3.45
N LEU A 37 1.25 -2.49 3.69
CA LEU A 37 2.42 -3.12 3.06
C LEU A 37 3.05 -4.23 3.90
N ILE A 38 2.61 -4.42 5.15
CA ILE A 38 3.07 -5.51 5.99
C ILE A 38 2.62 -6.84 5.39
N SER A 39 3.57 -7.77 5.18
CA SER A 39 3.33 -9.06 4.53
C SER A 39 2.77 -8.98 3.10
N VAL A 40 2.95 -7.85 2.39
CA VAL A 40 2.35 -7.65 1.05
C VAL A 40 2.81 -8.70 0.03
N PHE A 41 4.00 -9.28 0.20
CA PHE A 41 4.50 -10.35 -0.67
C PHE A 41 3.59 -11.60 -0.72
N ALA A 42 2.71 -11.80 0.26
CA ALA A 42 1.79 -12.94 0.31
C ALA A 42 0.44 -12.69 -0.41
N GLY A 43 0.23 -11.49 -0.96
CA GLY A 43 -1.08 -11.03 -1.42
C GLY A 43 -1.30 -10.94 -2.93
N ALA A 44 -0.44 -11.53 -3.77
CA ALA A 44 -0.59 -11.47 -5.22
C ALA A 44 -1.94 -12.08 -5.70
N PRO A 45 -2.53 -11.57 -6.81
CA PRO A 45 -2.05 -10.46 -7.64
C PRO A 45 -2.31 -9.08 -7.01
N TYR A 46 -1.56 -8.08 -7.47
CA TYR A 46 -1.52 -6.73 -6.93
C TYR A 46 -2.33 -5.72 -7.76
N LEU A 47 -2.46 -4.52 -7.19
CA LEU A 47 -3.34 -3.43 -7.63
C LEU A 47 -4.83 -3.77 -7.42
N HIS A 48 -5.68 -2.74 -7.49
CA HIS A 48 -7.10 -2.86 -7.16
C HIS A 48 -7.89 -3.76 -8.12
N ASP A 49 -7.36 -3.95 -9.34
CA ASP A 49 -7.94 -4.77 -10.40
C ASP A 49 -7.18 -6.09 -10.59
N GLY A 50 -6.15 -6.36 -9.80
CA GLY A 50 -5.30 -7.56 -9.92
C GLY A 50 -4.44 -7.58 -11.18
N SER A 51 -4.21 -6.44 -11.84
CA SER A 51 -3.47 -6.37 -13.11
C SER A 51 -1.97 -6.64 -13.01
N ALA A 52 -1.39 -6.69 -11.80
CA ALA A 52 0.03 -6.92 -11.58
C ALA A 52 0.27 -8.28 -10.88
N PRO A 53 0.71 -9.33 -11.59
CA PRO A 53 0.94 -10.66 -10.99
C PRO A 53 2.04 -10.69 -9.92
N THR A 54 3.04 -9.81 -10.01
CA THR A 54 4.19 -9.77 -9.09
C THR A 54 4.44 -8.34 -8.57
N LEU A 55 5.23 -8.22 -7.48
CA LEU A 55 5.65 -6.90 -6.97
C LEU A 55 6.54 -6.17 -7.98
N GLU A 56 7.32 -6.94 -8.75
CA GLU A 56 8.11 -6.46 -9.86
C GLU A 56 7.21 -5.81 -10.93
N ASP A 57 6.09 -6.43 -11.30
CA ASP A 57 5.13 -5.87 -12.27
C ASP A 57 4.51 -4.54 -11.78
N VAL A 58 4.20 -4.43 -10.48
CA VAL A 58 3.75 -3.17 -9.86
C VAL A 58 4.77 -2.06 -10.06
N LEU A 59 6.06 -2.38 -9.86
CA LEU A 59 7.15 -1.43 -9.97
C LEU A 59 7.59 -1.20 -11.42
N GLU A 60 7.23 -2.04 -12.38
CA GLU A 60 7.43 -1.79 -13.82
C GLU A 60 6.40 -0.80 -14.38
N ASN A 61 5.23 -0.65 -13.75
CA ASN A 61 4.23 0.36 -14.08
C ASN A 61 4.70 1.78 -13.71
N VAL A 62 5.15 2.55 -14.71
CA VAL A 62 5.63 3.95 -14.55
C VAL A 62 4.51 4.82 -13.97
N THR A 63 3.32 4.74 -14.55
CA THR A 63 2.15 5.54 -14.14
C THR A 63 1.84 5.34 -12.67
N HIS A 64 1.92 4.10 -12.18
CA HIS A 64 1.72 3.80 -10.77
C HIS A 64 2.82 4.38 -9.88
N ARG A 65 4.11 4.12 -10.17
CA ARG A 65 5.21 4.55 -9.30
C ARG A 65 5.52 6.05 -9.35
N SER A 66 5.06 6.76 -10.38
CA SER A 66 5.10 8.23 -10.46
C SER A 66 3.80 8.90 -10.00
N ALA A 67 2.80 8.13 -9.53
CA ALA A 67 1.59 8.70 -8.97
C ALA A 67 1.94 9.49 -7.70
N GLY A 68 1.33 10.67 -7.53
CA GLY A 68 1.58 11.54 -6.37
C GLY A 68 2.87 12.37 -6.42
N THR A 69 3.76 12.15 -7.40
CA THR A 69 5.01 12.94 -7.57
C THR A 69 4.91 14.02 -8.66
N GLY A 70 3.69 14.29 -9.15
CA GLY A 70 3.49 15.17 -10.32
C GLY A 70 4.01 14.57 -11.63
N GLY A 71 4.16 13.24 -11.70
CA GLY A 71 4.67 12.52 -12.88
C GLY A 71 6.19 12.34 -12.91
N VAL A 72 6.92 12.77 -11.88
CA VAL A 72 8.37 12.56 -11.77
C VAL A 72 8.65 11.13 -11.30
N ASP A 73 9.28 10.31 -12.15
CA ASP A 73 9.69 8.93 -11.79
C ASP A 73 11.01 8.93 -11.00
N THR A 74 10.91 8.97 -9.67
CA THR A 74 12.07 8.90 -8.76
C THR A 74 12.63 7.48 -8.60
N LEU A 75 11.94 6.47 -9.13
CA LEU A 75 12.31 5.04 -9.09
C LEU A 75 12.64 4.48 -10.48
N SER A 76 13.14 5.34 -11.37
CA SER A 76 13.51 4.98 -12.75
C SER A 76 14.67 3.98 -12.82
N HIS A 77 15.57 3.95 -11.82
CA HIS A 77 16.66 2.98 -11.74
C HIS A 77 16.17 1.58 -11.35
N ARG A 78 16.43 0.59 -12.23
CA ARG A 78 15.97 -0.80 -12.03
C ARG A 78 16.46 -1.42 -10.72
N ASP A 79 17.70 -1.17 -10.33
CA ASP A 79 18.25 -1.79 -9.12
C ASP A 79 17.60 -1.25 -7.84
N ARG A 80 17.20 0.03 -7.83
CA ARG A 80 16.40 0.60 -6.72
C ARG A 80 15.03 -0.04 -6.62
N ARG A 81 14.40 -0.38 -7.74
CA ARG A 81 13.13 -1.11 -7.73
C ARG A 81 13.30 -2.51 -7.14
N LYS A 82 14.38 -3.22 -7.49
CA LYS A 82 14.69 -4.52 -6.87
C LYS A 82 14.90 -4.42 -5.37
N GLU A 83 15.64 -3.41 -4.90
CA GLU A 83 15.85 -3.17 -3.47
C GLU A 83 14.52 -2.97 -2.73
N ILE A 84 13.58 -2.22 -3.32
CA ILE A 84 12.23 -2.06 -2.75
C ILE A 84 11.48 -3.38 -2.69
N VAL A 85 11.54 -4.20 -3.74
CA VAL A 85 10.90 -5.53 -3.72
C VAL A 85 11.46 -6.39 -2.59
N GLU A 86 12.79 -6.43 -2.44
CA GLU A 86 13.44 -7.18 -1.36
C GLU A 86 13.05 -6.64 0.02
N PHE A 87 12.98 -5.32 0.18
CA PHE A 87 12.48 -4.70 1.41
C PHE A 87 11.02 -5.12 1.71
N LEU A 88 10.12 -5.05 0.73
CA LEU A 88 8.73 -5.46 0.89
C LEU A 88 8.59 -6.96 1.23
N LYS A 89 9.46 -7.81 0.69
CA LYS A 89 9.54 -9.24 1.03
C LYS A 89 10.09 -9.50 2.43
N SER A 90 10.82 -8.54 3.01
CA SER A 90 11.43 -8.65 4.33
C SER A 90 10.52 -8.23 5.49
N ILE A 91 9.43 -7.50 5.22
CA ILE A 91 8.53 -6.99 6.26
C ILE A 91 7.27 -7.85 6.39
N ASP A 92 7.00 -8.29 7.61
CA ASP A 92 5.86 -9.13 7.97
C ASP A 92 5.38 -8.84 9.41
N ILE A 93 4.45 -9.66 9.90
CA ILE A 93 3.88 -9.50 11.24
C ILE A 93 4.89 -9.73 12.38
N GLN A 94 6.02 -10.37 12.11
CA GLN A 94 7.09 -10.57 13.09
C GLN A 94 8.14 -9.44 13.06
N THR A 95 8.04 -8.52 12.09
CA THR A 95 8.96 -7.38 11.98
C THR A 95 8.74 -6.42 13.15
N PRO A 96 9.75 -6.20 14.01
CA PRO A 96 9.62 -5.30 15.14
C PRO A 96 9.46 -3.85 14.66
N PRO A 97 8.63 -3.03 15.32
CA PRO A 97 8.57 -1.59 15.05
C PRO A 97 9.92 -0.93 15.32
N PHE A 98 10.25 0.11 14.54
CA PHE A 98 11.37 0.98 14.88
C PHE A 98 11.02 1.80 16.14
N PRO A 99 11.98 1.98 17.07
CA PRO A 99 11.78 2.75 18.29
C PRO A 99 11.61 4.26 18.04
#